data_AF-A0A4R0JVK9-F1
#
_entry.id   AF-A0A4R0JVK9-F1
#
_cell.length_a   1.000
_cell.length_b   1.000
_cell.length_c   1.000
_cell.angle_alpha   90.00
_cell.angle_beta   90.00
_cell.angle_gamma   90.00
#
_symmetry.space_group_name_H-M   'P 1'
#
loop_
_entity.id
_entity.type
_entity.pdbx_description
1 polymer ?
#
loop_
_entity_poly.entity_id
_entity_poly.type
_entity_poly.pdbx_seq_one_letter_code
_entity_poly.pdbx_strand_id
1 'polypeptide(L)'
;MPSGLRPPGRSPNLSALKESVRQLLDLDDETAVMIRQLDCTEPGCPPVETVVAVLPMAGEARRWTLHRPVDQITPADLRDLIQTEPEQAPEGA
;
A
#
# COMPACT_ATOMS: atom_id res chain seq x y z
N MET A 1 24.15 12.23 -9.28
CA MET A 1 23.21 11.71 -10.30
C MET A 1 21.80 11.96 -9.77
N PRO A 2 20.94 12.81 -10.36
CA PRO A 2 19.58 12.95 -9.85
C PRO A 2 18.75 11.77 -10.38
N SER A 3 18.18 11.03 -9.43
CA SER A 3 17.34 9.85 -9.67
C SER A 3 16.20 10.17 -10.63
N GLY A 4 16.16 9.41 -11.72
CA GLY A 4 15.15 9.51 -12.74
C GLY A 4 13.85 8.84 -12.37
N LEU A 5 12.84 9.18 -13.17
CA LEU A 5 11.58 8.48 -13.42
C LEU A 5 10.46 8.73 -12.41
N ARG A 6 9.78 9.87 -12.60
CA ARG A 6 8.40 10.11 -12.15
C ARG A 6 7.47 9.20 -12.98
N PRO A 7 6.76 8.21 -12.37
CA PRO A 7 5.81 7.39 -13.11
C PRO A 7 4.55 8.19 -13.46
N PRO A 8 3.93 7.95 -14.63
CA PRO A 8 2.73 8.64 -15.07
C PRO A 8 1.48 8.11 -14.33
N GLY A 9 0.55 9.02 -14.00
CA GLY A 9 -0.80 8.68 -13.53
C GLY A 9 -0.96 8.43 -12.03
N ARG A 10 -0.40 9.30 -11.17
CA ARG A 10 -0.59 9.22 -9.72
C ARG A 10 -1.77 10.12 -9.33
N SER A 11 -2.90 9.53 -8.92
CA SER A 11 -3.91 10.26 -8.16
C SER A 11 -3.20 10.98 -7.01
N PRO A 12 -3.46 12.27 -6.75
CA PRO A 12 -2.71 13.03 -5.74
C PRO A 12 -2.79 12.36 -4.36
N ASN A 13 -3.92 11.72 -4.06
CA ASN A 13 -4.14 10.97 -2.82
C ASN A 13 -3.21 9.73 -2.70
N LEU A 14 -3.17 8.88 -3.73
CA LEU A 14 -2.35 7.66 -3.76
C LEU A 14 -0.85 7.95 -3.61
N SER A 15 -0.42 9.15 -4.00
CA SER A 15 0.95 9.59 -3.83
C SER A 15 1.35 9.76 -2.37
N ALA A 16 0.57 10.56 -1.66
CA ALA A 16 0.76 10.87 -0.26
C ALA A 16 0.65 9.60 0.59
N LEU A 17 -0.27 8.70 0.26
CA LEU A 17 -0.43 7.42 0.95
C LEU A 17 0.83 6.55 0.83
N LYS A 18 1.35 6.36 -0.40
CA LYS A 18 2.58 5.59 -0.62
C LYS A 18 3.79 6.18 0.11
N GLU A 19 3.95 7.49 0.12
CA GLU A 19 5.02 8.15 0.87
C GLU A 19 4.83 7.99 2.39
N SER A 20 3.60 8.08 2.89
CA SER A 20 3.30 7.82 4.30
C SER A 20 3.67 6.40 4.69
N VAL A 21 3.31 5.39 3.89
CA VAL A 21 3.70 3.99 4.14
C VAL A 21 5.22 3.85 4.21
N ARG A 22 5.95 4.45 3.27
CA ARG A 22 7.42 4.41 3.26
C ARG A 22 8.02 5.04 4.51
N GLN A 23 7.52 6.21 4.93
CA GLN A 23 7.99 6.88 6.14
C GLN A 23 7.66 6.11 7.42
N LEU A 24 6.47 5.50 7.49
CA LEU A 24 6.03 4.75 8.67
C LEU A 24 6.79 3.44 8.86
N LEU A 25 7.21 2.80 7.77
CA LEU A 25 7.96 1.55 7.77
C LEU A 25 9.47 1.73 7.58
N ASP A 26 9.95 2.98 7.51
CA ASP A 26 11.35 3.35 7.24
C ASP A 26 11.92 2.62 6.00
N LEU A 27 11.16 2.63 4.90
CA LEU A 27 11.51 1.88 3.68
C LEU A 27 12.44 2.67 2.78
N ASP A 28 13.47 1.99 2.28
CA ASP A 28 14.33 2.50 1.20
C ASP A 28 13.59 2.65 -0.13
N ASP A 29 14.15 3.45 -1.04
CA ASP A 29 13.56 3.67 -2.38
C ASP A 29 13.59 2.41 -3.25
N GLU A 30 14.49 1.47 -2.94
CA GLU A 30 14.58 0.12 -3.52
C GLU A 30 13.36 -0.75 -3.16
N THR A 31 12.60 -0.37 -2.13
CA THR A 31 11.40 -1.11 -1.71
C THR A 31 10.19 -0.69 -2.54
N ALA A 32 9.59 -1.68 -3.21
CA ALA A 32 8.38 -1.46 -3.99
C ALA A 32 7.15 -1.37 -3.07
N VAL A 33 6.43 -0.26 -3.14
CA VAL A 33 5.16 -0.06 -2.43
C VAL A 33 4.01 -0.01 -3.44
N MET A 34 3.16 -1.04 -3.38
CA MET A 34 1.95 -1.19 -4.18
C MET A 34 0.73 -0.87 -3.32
N ILE A 35 -0.15 -0.01 -3.83
CA ILE A 35 -1.46 0.24 -3.25
C ILE A 35 -2.45 0.00 -4.38
N ARG A 36 -3.37 -0.95 -4.20
CA ARG A 36 -4.36 -1.33 -5.21
C ARG A 36 -5.72 -1.44 -4.56
N GLN A 37 -6.72 -0.90 -5.24
CA GLN A 37 -8.11 -1.09 -4.87
C GLN A 37 -8.67 -2.28 -5.65
N LEU A 38 -9.33 -3.23 -4.98
CA LEU A 38 -10.02 -4.37 -5.56
C LEU A 38 -11.51 -4.27 -5.25
N ASP A 39 -12.34 -4.86 -6.10
CA ASP A 39 -13.78 -4.92 -5.87
C ASP A 39 -14.11 -6.00 -4.82
N CYS A 40 -14.75 -5.57 -3.73
CA CYS A 40 -15.24 -6.48 -2.70
C CYS A 40 -16.58 -7.04 -3.18
N THR A 41 -16.66 -8.35 -3.40
CA THR A 41 -17.86 -9.03 -3.88
C THR A 41 -18.75 -9.57 -2.75
N GLU A 42 -18.46 -9.19 -1.49
CA GLU A 42 -19.23 -9.64 -0.33
C GLU A 42 -20.52 -8.83 -0.10
N PRO A 43 -21.64 -9.50 0.23
CA PRO A 43 -22.89 -8.83 0.55
C PRO A 43 -22.77 -8.07 1.88
N GLY A 44 -22.83 -6.74 1.84
CA GLY A 44 -22.84 -5.87 3.02
C GLY A 44 -21.54 -5.09 3.28
N CYS A 45 -20.49 -5.32 2.48
CA CYS A 45 -19.27 -4.51 2.51
C CYS A 45 -19.32 -3.34 1.50
N PRO A 46 -18.53 -2.27 1.70
CA PRO A 46 -18.30 -1.27 0.66
C PRO A 46 -17.81 -1.98 -0.61
N PRO A 47 -18.09 -1.42 -1.81
CA PRO A 47 -17.88 -2.13 -3.07
C PRO A 47 -16.41 -2.46 -3.35
N VAL A 48 -15.48 -1.93 -2.57
CA VAL A 48 -14.05 -2.02 -2.82
C VAL A 48 -13.23 -2.13 -1.53
N GLU A 49 -12.15 -2.89 -1.60
CA GLU A 49 -11.10 -3.03 -0.60
C GLU A 49 -9.79 -2.44 -1.14
N THR A 50 -8.92 -1.97 -0.27
CA THR A 50 -7.59 -1.49 -0.63
C THR A 50 -6.53 -2.39 -0.03
N VAL A 51 -5.70 -2.96 -0.89
CA VAL A 51 -4.54 -3.75 -0.53
C VAL A 51 -3.29 -2.89 -0.64
N VAL A 52 -2.54 -2.81 0.45
CA VAL A 52 -1.22 -2.19 0.55
C VAL A 52 -0.20 -3.31 0.64
N ALA A 53 0.68 -3.44 -0.35
CA ALA A 53 1.75 -4.43 -0.39
C ALA A 53 3.12 -3.72 -0.45
N VAL A 54 4.04 -4.21 0.37
CA VAL A 54 5.42 -3.77 0.48
C VAL A 54 6.30 -4.95 0.09
N LEU A 55 7.03 -4.80 -1.00
CA LEU A 55 7.91 -5.81 -1.56
C LEU A 55 9.35 -5.26 -1.51
N PRO A 56 10.10 -5.55 -0.44
CA PRO A 56 11.51 -5.20 -0.38
C PRO A 56 12.32 -6.06 -1.35
N MET A 57 13.44 -5.53 -1.85
CA MET A 57 14.37 -6.29 -2.70
C MET A 57 15.00 -7.48 -1.97
N ALA A 58 15.19 -7.35 -0.65
CA ALA A 58 15.68 -8.41 0.22
C ALA A 58 14.84 -8.44 1.51
N GLY A 59 14.27 -9.59 1.83
CA GLY A 59 13.46 -9.82 3.02
C GLY A 59 12.01 -10.18 2.71
N GLU A 60 11.18 -10.14 3.75
CA GLU A 60 9.81 -10.62 3.68
C GLU A 60 8.87 -9.56 3.10
N ALA A 61 8.10 -9.99 2.10
CA ALA A 61 7.03 -9.19 1.51
C ALA A 61 5.83 -9.15 2.45
N ARG A 62 5.31 -7.94 2.67
CA ARG A 62 4.29 -7.66 3.67
C ARG A 62 3.09 -7.04 2.97
N ARG A 63 1.90 -7.57 3.20
CA ARG A 63 0.65 -6.99 2.70
C ARG A 63 -0.31 -6.71 3.84
N TRP A 64 -1.14 -5.70 3.64
CA TRP A 64 -2.24 -5.35 4.51
C TRP A 64 -3.45 -5.05 3.64
N THR A 65 -4.62 -5.44 4.11
CA THR A 65 -5.88 -5.27 3.38
C THR A 65 -6.85 -4.48 4.25
N LEU A 66 -7.43 -3.41 3.69
CA LEU A 66 -8.54 -2.67 4.31
C LEU A 66 -9.78 -2.80 3.47
N HIS A 67 -10.92 -3.04 4.11
CA HIS A 67 -12.23 -3.05 3.46
C HIS A 67 -12.75 -1.61 3.30
N ARG A 68 -11.96 -0.74 2.64
CA ARG A 68 -12.28 0.67 2.37
C ARG A 68 -11.68 1.12 1.03
N PRO A 69 -12.31 2.08 0.33
CA PRO A 69 -11.74 2.70 -0.86
C PRO A 69 -10.52 3.55 -0.53
N VAL A 70 -9.57 3.63 -1.46
CA VAL A 70 -8.33 4.40 -1.30
C VAL A 70 -8.57 5.89 -1.04
N ASP A 71 -9.66 6.44 -1.58
CA ASP A 71 -10.07 7.83 -1.36
C ASP A 71 -10.51 8.13 0.08
N GLN A 72 -10.94 7.13 0.84
CA GLN A 72 -11.32 7.29 2.25
C GLN A 72 -10.19 6.89 3.21
N ILE A 73 -9.07 6.40 2.70
CA ILE A 73 -7.92 6.03 3.53
C ILE A 73 -7.13 7.29 3.86
N THR A 74 -6.89 7.50 5.15
CA THR A 74 -6.03 8.58 5.62
C THR A 74 -4.65 8.04 6.01
N PRO A 75 -3.62 8.90 6.10
CA PRO A 75 -2.33 8.51 6.67
C PRO A 75 -2.43 7.95 8.10
N ALA A 76 -3.45 8.37 8.87
CA ALA A 76 -3.69 7.84 10.20
C ALA A 76 -4.19 6.38 10.16
N ASP A 77 -5.07 6.04 9.21
CA ASP A 77 -5.52 4.66 9.00
C ASP A 77 -4.35 3.77 8.56
N LEU A 78 -3.47 4.26 7.67
CA LEU A 78 -2.26 3.53 7.27
C LEU A 78 -1.33 3.27 8.46
N ARG A 79 -1.17 4.24 9.36
CA ARG A 79 -0.38 4.07 10.58
C ARG A 79 -1.00 3.02 11.50
N ASP A 80 -2.32 3.00 11.64
CA ASP A 80 -3.01 1.98 12.43
C ASP A 80 -2.84 0.59 11.79
N LEU A 81 -3.04 0.50 10.48
CA LEU A 81 -2.85 -0.71 9.68
C LEU A 81 -1.43 -1.29 9.80
N ILE A 82 -0.41 -0.45 9.69
CA ILE A 82 1.00 -0.89 9.76
C ILE A 82 1.36 -1.43 11.15
N GLN A 83 0.62 -1.03 12.20
CA GLN A 83 0.77 -1.60 13.53
C GLN A 83 0.14 -2.99 13.66
N THR A 84 -0.74 -3.40 12.73
CA THR A 84 -1.27 -4.76 12.70
C THR A 84 -0.28 -5.71 12.03
N GLU A 85 -0.43 -7.01 12.32
CA GLU A 85 0.39 -8.04 11.68
C GLU A 85 0.21 -8.00 10.15
N PRO A 86 1.31 -7.88 9.38
CA PRO A 86 1.24 -7.98 7.93
C PRO A 86 0.91 -9.41 7.55
N GLU A 87 0.01 -9.56 6.60
CA GLU A 87 -0.18 -10.83 5.92
C GLU A 87 0.98 -11.02 4.93
N GLN A 88 1.56 -12.21 4.84
CA GLN A 88 2.66 -12.44 3.90
C GLN A 88 2.11 -12.33 2.47
N ALA A 89 2.74 -11.48 1.65
CA ALA A 89 2.39 -11.45 0.23
C ALA A 89 2.88 -12.75 -0.43
N PRO A 90 2.14 -13.32 -1.40
CA PRO A 90 2.60 -14.53 -2.09
C PRO A 90 3.98 -14.26 -2.72
N GLU A 91 4.97 -15.03 -2.25
CA GLU A 91 6.35 -14.96 -2.72
C GLU A 91 6.43 -15.65 -4.09
N GLY A 92 6.70 -14.87 -5.14
CA GLY A 92 6.93 -15.38 -6.49
C GLY A 92 5.68 -15.72 -7.30
N ALA A 93 5.45 -14.97 -8.37
CA ALA A 93 4.76 -15.44 -9.56
C ALA A 93 5.51 -14.92 -10.80
#